data_AF-A0A7J9X8C1-F1
#
_entry.id   AF-A0A7J9X8C1-F1
#
_cell.length_a   1.000
_cell.length_b   1.000
_cell.length_c   1.000
_cell.angle_alpha   90.00
_cell.angle_beta   90.00
_cell.angle_gamma   90.00
#
_symmetry.space_group_name_H-M   'P 1'
#
loop_
_entity.id
_entity.type
_entity.pdbx_description
1 polymer ?
#
loop_
_entity_poly.entity_id
_entity_poly.type
_entity_poly.pdbx_seq_one_letter_code
_entity_poly.pdbx_strand_id
1 'polypeptide(L)'
;MTRRTIAALLVGALLLAGCAKVPTSGPVEAGRGGRPEGVRGQEPIQVFAQRPQAGWTPAQVVSGFLAAMATPSDGDEVARAYLTPDVRAGWPAAKDPAVRVYAQDDDFRLEVGRDDTVTITATERATVSNSGEYQPSPEGTTMEAVFRMQRVNGQWRIGSLPNTKMMSAYDAVSAYSPFDAYFFAKESNVLVPSPIVLPAADRDDWPTDLTRALINGPQGSVAPGVASAIPSDTVLESSPTIDDNGRLTVQLGGGAVGLTGARRARMIAQLTATLLRIEGVSEVDVEIDGDNAVYGSSAFSAYEPARVVTAKRGYFINDDNELVAVDASAADVEPLAGPFGTGALTFVKPAISLDGRRAAALSVNGDDLWVGALNEKGKPTQLYNGKELSAPSWDRNGNLWVVENAESGPRLLRFTDGRGEPVEVEAEGLEGLHVSSVRVSWDGVRIAFAVGSGDAGELRTAVLDRDGDGGISVRNVRPVAPSLTAVDDVWWYDGRTLAVAAREQSDLRASYLVSVDGLSLRKASSVRDLDAVAAGTGLPLLVTDHDGRVAISQPDEFSSTTVGSGHSPAYPG
;
A
#
# COMPACT_ATOMS: atom_id res chain seq x y z
N MET A 1 -18.06 69.84 40.77
CA MET A 1 -18.17 68.56 40.02
C MET A 1 -18.50 67.46 41.01
N THR A 2 -19.63 66.80 40.79
CA THR A 2 -20.29 65.89 41.74
C THR A 2 -19.59 64.53 41.80
N ARG A 3 -19.62 63.85 42.95
CA ARG A 3 -19.00 62.52 43.18
C ARG A 3 -19.34 61.47 42.11
N ARG A 4 -20.44 61.65 41.36
CA ARG A 4 -20.85 60.81 40.23
C ARG A 4 -19.99 60.97 38.97
N THR A 5 -19.42 62.15 38.70
CA THR A 5 -18.55 62.37 37.53
C THR A 5 -17.16 61.79 37.72
N ILE A 6 -16.67 61.74 38.97
CA ILE A 6 -15.36 61.12 39.31
C ILE A 6 -15.46 59.59 39.24
N ALA A 7 -16.58 59.00 39.68
CA ALA A 7 -16.79 57.56 39.59
C ALA A 7 -16.90 57.07 38.13
N ALA A 8 -17.56 57.83 37.25
CA ALA A 8 -17.66 57.49 35.83
C ALA A 8 -16.31 57.57 35.10
N LEU A 9 -15.45 58.54 35.47
CA LEU A 9 -14.09 58.67 34.92
C LEU A 9 -13.15 57.56 35.41
N LEU A 10 -13.29 57.13 36.68
CA LEU A 10 -12.50 56.02 37.22
C LEU A 10 -12.89 54.66 36.61
N VAL A 11 -14.17 54.42 36.35
CA VAL A 11 -14.62 53.18 35.69
C VAL A 11 -14.22 53.15 34.20
N GLY A 12 -14.21 54.31 33.53
CA GLY A 12 -13.73 54.42 32.14
C GLY A 12 -12.22 54.14 31.99
N ALA A 13 -11.40 54.57 32.95
CA ALA A 13 -9.96 54.35 32.92
C ALA A 13 -9.56 52.87 33.20
N LEU A 14 -10.35 52.13 33.98
CA LEU A 14 -10.10 50.71 34.28
C LEU A 14 -10.42 49.77 33.11
N LEU A 15 -11.25 50.19 32.15
CA LEU A 15 -11.58 49.39 30.96
C LEU A 15 -10.55 49.48 29.83
N LEU A 16 -9.54 50.35 29.94
CA LEU A 16 -8.48 50.56 28.94
C LEU A 16 -7.14 49.90 29.29
N ALA A 17 -7.04 49.18 30.43
CA ALA A 17 -5.82 48.47 30.86
C ALA A 17 -5.83 46.95 30.55
N GLY A 18 -6.62 46.52 29.55
CA GLY A 18 -6.61 45.15 29.04
C GLY A 18 -5.42 44.91 28.11
N CYS A 19 -4.20 44.87 28.63
CA CYS A 19 -3.06 44.32 27.88
C CYS A 19 -3.24 42.81 27.78
N ALA A 20 -3.71 42.29 26.64
CA ALA A 20 -3.65 40.87 26.34
C ALA A 20 -2.19 40.45 26.20
N LYS A 21 -1.64 39.82 27.24
CA LYS A 21 -0.28 39.27 27.25
C LYS A 21 -0.33 37.89 26.61
N VAL A 22 0.08 37.79 25.35
CA VAL A 22 0.28 36.50 24.67
C VAL A 22 1.39 35.74 25.43
N PRO A 23 1.15 34.50 25.88
CA PRO A 23 2.21 33.71 26.49
C PRO A 23 3.29 33.42 25.45
N THR A 24 4.52 33.90 25.66
CA THR A 24 5.68 33.61 24.78
C THR A 24 6.38 32.29 25.15
N SER A 25 5.79 31.48 26.03
CA SER A 25 6.32 30.19 26.43
C SER A 25 5.19 29.27 26.91
N GLY A 26 4.97 28.21 26.15
CA GLY A 26 4.28 26.99 26.56
C GLY A 26 5.10 25.80 26.05
N PRO A 27 4.92 24.58 26.59
CA PRO A 27 5.56 23.40 26.04
C PRO A 27 5.22 23.28 24.55
N VAL A 28 6.23 22.99 23.72
CA VAL A 28 6.03 22.66 22.32
C VAL A 28 5.38 21.30 22.28
N GLU A 29 4.06 21.26 22.13
CA GLU A 29 3.38 20.04 21.70
C GLU A 29 3.79 19.81 20.25
N ALA A 30 4.61 18.79 20.01
CA ALA A 30 4.88 18.33 18.65
C ALA A 30 3.52 18.05 17.99
N GLY A 31 3.20 18.81 16.95
CA GLY A 31 1.97 18.61 16.20
C GLY A 31 1.91 17.15 15.77
N ARG A 32 0.84 16.45 16.18
CA ARG A 32 0.55 15.10 15.72
C ARG A 32 0.57 15.14 14.20
N GLY A 33 1.58 14.51 13.60
CA GLY A 33 1.69 14.26 12.17
C GLY A 33 0.62 13.25 11.74
N GLY A 34 -0.65 13.65 11.85
CA GLY A 34 -1.75 13.01 11.17
C GLY A 34 -1.88 13.64 9.81
N ARG A 35 -1.64 12.84 8.76
CA ARG A 35 -2.04 13.12 7.38
C ARG A 35 -3.46 13.72 7.37
N PRO A 36 -3.65 14.97 6.92
CA PRO A 36 -4.97 15.43 6.54
C PRO A 36 -5.27 14.83 5.16
N GLU A 37 -6.10 13.79 5.09
CA GLU A 37 -6.80 13.54 3.83
C GLU A 37 -7.83 14.67 3.64
N GLY A 38 -7.74 15.39 2.51
CA GLY A 38 -8.82 16.26 2.05
C GLY A 38 -8.75 17.75 2.38
N VAL A 39 -7.61 18.33 2.80
CA VAL A 39 -7.47 19.80 2.73
C VAL A 39 -7.19 20.19 1.28
N ARG A 40 -8.26 20.36 0.49
CA ARG A 40 -8.21 21.26 -0.67
C ARG A 40 -7.70 22.61 -0.18
N GLY A 41 -6.49 23.00 -0.57
CA GLY A 41 -6.01 24.39 -0.44
C GLY A 41 -4.91 24.66 0.59
N GLN A 42 -4.14 23.67 1.03
CA GLN A 42 -2.76 23.96 1.48
C GLN A 42 -1.81 23.34 0.48
N GLU A 43 -1.42 24.13 -0.52
CA GLU A 43 -0.25 23.80 -1.33
C GLU A 43 0.90 23.49 -0.36
N PRO A 44 1.58 22.33 -0.49
CA PRO A 44 2.82 22.09 0.23
C PRO A 44 3.71 23.32 0.05
N ILE A 45 4.45 23.73 1.08
CA ILE A 45 5.44 24.81 0.94
C ILE A 45 6.41 24.37 -0.16
N GLN A 46 6.20 24.86 -1.39
CA GLN A 46 7.05 24.56 -2.52
C GLN A 46 8.32 25.37 -2.34
N VAL A 47 9.40 24.69 -1.94
CA VAL A 47 10.73 25.28 -1.95
C VAL A 47 11.19 25.29 -3.40
N PHE A 48 10.98 26.42 -4.09
CA PHE A 48 11.54 26.61 -5.41
C PHE A 48 13.07 26.53 -5.32
N ALA A 49 13.65 25.52 -5.96
CA ALA A 49 15.09 25.39 -6.01
C ALA A 49 15.72 26.60 -6.70
N GLN A 50 16.73 27.17 -6.05
CA GLN A 50 17.49 28.28 -6.60
C GLN A 50 18.64 27.74 -7.45
N ARG A 51 19.11 28.52 -8.42
CA ARG A 51 20.38 28.24 -9.11
C ARG A 51 21.55 28.44 -8.13
N PRO A 52 22.69 27.73 -8.32
CA PRO A 52 23.85 27.87 -7.43
C PRO A 52 24.37 29.31 -7.41
N GLN A 53 24.54 29.87 -6.21
CA GLN A 53 25.00 31.24 -6.05
C GLN A 53 26.53 31.34 -5.95
N ALA A 54 27.04 32.53 -6.26
CA ALA A 54 28.46 32.82 -6.07
C ALA A 54 28.86 32.69 -4.59
N GLY A 55 30.01 32.06 -4.34
CA GLY A 55 30.56 31.91 -2.99
C GLY A 55 29.98 30.75 -2.17
N TRP A 56 29.03 29.97 -2.70
CA TRP A 56 28.54 28.78 -2.02
C TRP A 56 29.65 27.76 -1.75
N THR A 57 29.61 27.16 -0.57
CA THR A 57 30.48 26.05 -0.18
C THR A 57 30.10 24.77 -0.93
N PRO A 58 31.00 23.76 -1.01
CA PRO A 58 30.67 22.46 -1.59
C PRO A 58 29.39 21.84 -1.03
N ALA A 59 29.22 21.90 0.30
CA ALA A 59 28.04 21.41 0.99
C ALA A 59 26.75 22.13 0.55
N GLN A 60 26.79 23.46 0.41
CA GLN A 60 25.65 24.25 -0.05
C GLN A 60 25.29 23.93 -1.52
N VAL A 61 26.29 23.69 -2.37
CA VAL A 61 26.07 23.28 -3.77
C VAL A 61 25.37 21.91 -3.83
N VAL A 62 25.81 20.94 -3.03
CA VAL A 62 25.17 19.61 -3.00
C VAL A 62 23.76 19.66 -2.40
N SER A 63 23.57 20.40 -1.30
CA SER A 63 22.24 20.58 -0.71
C SER A 63 21.27 21.28 -1.67
N GLY A 64 21.71 22.32 -2.37
CA GLY A 64 20.90 22.99 -3.39
C GLY A 64 20.59 22.10 -4.60
N PHE A 65 21.51 21.23 -4.99
CA PHE A 65 21.28 20.23 -6.04
C PHE A 65 20.20 19.20 -5.64
N LEU A 66 20.22 18.71 -4.40
CA LEU A 66 19.17 17.81 -3.88
C LEU A 66 17.79 18.49 -3.87
N ALA A 67 17.72 19.74 -3.42
CA ALA A 67 16.49 20.52 -3.45
C ALA A 67 15.98 20.73 -4.89
N ALA A 68 16.89 20.94 -5.85
CA ALA A 68 16.54 21.03 -7.27
C ALA A 68 15.99 19.72 -7.82
N MET A 69 16.57 18.57 -7.45
CA MET A 69 16.04 17.26 -7.84
C MET A 69 14.65 16.97 -7.27
N ALA A 70 14.31 17.55 -6.12
CA ALA A 70 12.98 17.45 -5.51
C ALA A 70 11.94 18.40 -6.11
N THR A 71 12.35 19.38 -6.93
CA THR A 71 11.45 20.40 -7.49
C THR A 71 10.74 19.89 -8.76
N PRO A 72 9.40 19.97 -8.85
CA PRO A 72 8.63 19.67 -10.07
C PRO A 72 8.97 20.56 -11.27
N SER A 73 8.84 20.03 -12.50
CA SER A 73 8.84 20.68 -13.83
C SER A 73 10.10 21.50 -14.22
N ASP A 74 10.54 22.43 -13.38
CA ASP A 74 11.72 23.28 -13.59
C ASP A 74 12.99 22.72 -12.90
N GLY A 75 12.82 21.75 -12.00
CA GLY A 75 13.88 21.21 -11.15
C GLY A 75 15.05 20.62 -11.93
N ASP A 76 14.79 19.99 -13.08
CA ASP A 76 15.82 19.41 -13.93
C ASP A 76 16.74 20.47 -14.56
N GLU A 77 16.18 21.58 -15.05
CA GLU A 77 16.99 22.68 -15.59
C GLU A 77 17.82 23.35 -14.50
N VAL A 78 17.22 23.54 -13.32
CA VAL A 78 17.90 24.11 -12.15
C VAL A 78 18.99 23.16 -11.64
N ALA A 79 18.73 21.86 -11.53
CA ALA A 79 19.68 20.84 -11.10
C ALA A 79 20.89 20.77 -12.04
N ARG A 80 20.66 20.86 -13.36
CA ARG A 80 21.73 20.95 -14.36
C ARG A 80 22.66 22.15 -14.16
N ALA A 81 22.22 23.23 -13.52
CA ALA A 81 23.07 24.39 -13.24
C ALA A 81 24.14 24.12 -12.17
N TYR A 82 23.94 23.12 -11.32
CA TYR A 82 24.88 22.67 -10.28
C TYR A 82 26.01 21.79 -10.81
N LEU A 83 25.84 21.23 -12.01
CA LEU A 83 26.77 20.29 -12.63
C LEU A 83 27.88 21.01 -13.39
N THR A 84 29.04 20.37 -13.52
CA THR A 84 30.09 20.78 -14.47
C THR A 84 29.59 20.61 -15.91
N PRO A 85 30.14 21.34 -16.91
CA PRO A 85 29.70 21.24 -18.30
C PRO A 85 29.69 19.80 -18.84
N ASP A 86 30.73 19.02 -18.54
CA ASP A 86 30.88 17.64 -19.02
C ASP A 86 29.80 16.73 -18.44
N VAL A 87 29.52 16.85 -17.13
CA VAL A 87 28.48 16.06 -16.46
C VAL A 87 27.08 16.51 -16.89
N ARG A 88 26.87 17.82 -17.07
CA ARG A 88 25.59 18.40 -17.47
C ARG A 88 25.10 17.86 -18.81
N ALA A 89 26.00 17.60 -19.75
CA ALA A 89 25.65 17.15 -21.10
C ALA A 89 25.08 15.72 -21.13
N GLY A 90 25.49 14.86 -20.21
CA GLY A 90 25.07 13.45 -20.14
C GLY A 90 24.11 13.10 -19.00
N TRP A 91 23.70 14.08 -18.20
CA TRP A 91 22.82 13.86 -17.05
C TRP A 91 21.36 14.20 -17.39
N PRO A 92 20.35 13.54 -16.80
CA PRO A 92 20.46 12.19 -16.26
C PRO A 92 20.81 11.20 -17.40
N ALA A 93 21.55 10.13 -17.08
CA ALA A 93 21.99 9.14 -18.08
C ALA A 93 20.81 8.33 -18.65
N ALA A 94 19.72 8.22 -17.89
CA ALA A 94 18.45 7.62 -18.28
C ALA A 94 17.36 8.69 -18.25
N LYS A 95 16.32 8.54 -19.09
CA LYS A 95 15.15 9.42 -19.08
C LYS A 95 14.48 9.42 -17.70
N ASP A 96 14.40 8.25 -17.07
CA ASP A 96 13.77 8.02 -15.76
C ASP A 96 14.70 7.18 -14.86
N PRO A 97 15.71 7.80 -14.20
CA PRO A 97 16.63 7.07 -13.34
C PRO A 97 15.93 6.58 -12.07
N ALA A 98 16.37 5.44 -11.55
CA ALA A 98 15.92 4.96 -10.25
C ALA A 98 16.19 6.01 -9.15
N VAL A 99 15.27 6.09 -8.19
CA VAL A 99 15.32 7.03 -7.07
C VAL A 99 15.61 6.28 -5.78
N ARG A 100 16.44 6.85 -4.93
CA ARG A 100 16.65 6.41 -3.55
C ARG A 100 16.06 7.45 -2.60
N VAL A 101 15.18 7.00 -1.71
CA VAL A 101 14.46 7.85 -0.77
C VAL A 101 15.12 7.75 0.60
N TYR A 102 15.60 8.86 1.17
CA TYR A 102 16.18 8.89 2.53
C TYR A 102 15.26 9.52 3.57
N ALA A 103 15.46 9.10 4.81
CA ALA A 103 15.04 9.85 5.97
C ALA A 103 15.94 11.09 6.19
N GLN A 104 15.32 12.23 6.50
CA GLN A 104 16.02 13.43 6.94
C GLN A 104 15.86 13.57 8.47
N ASP A 105 16.49 12.66 9.19
CA ASP A 105 16.47 12.54 10.66
C ASP A 105 17.88 12.72 11.25
N ASP A 106 18.08 12.34 12.52
CA ASP A 106 19.35 12.51 13.25
C ASP A 106 20.53 11.71 12.64
N ASP A 107 20.23 10.71 11.81
CA ASP A 107 21.21 9.90 11.10
C ASP A 107 21.63 10.52 9.76
N PHE A 108 20.95 11.57 9.29
CA PHE A 108 21.35 12.30 8.09
C PHE A 108 22.63 13.10 8.35
N ARG A 109 23.67 12.80 7.58
CA ARG A 109 24.98 13.47 7.61
C ARG A 109 25.35 13.97 6.24
N LEU A 110 25.84 15.20 6.17
CA LEU A 110 26.47 15.78 4.98
C LEU A 110 27.85 16.29 5.39
N GLU A 111 28.88 15.60 4.93
CA GLU A 111 30.26 15.82 5.35
C GLU A 111 31.14 16.26 4.17
N VAL A 112 31.96 17.28 4.40
CA VAL A 112 32.95 17.73 3.41
C VAL A 112 34.27 17.01 3.67
N GLY A 113 34.69 16.17 2.71
CA GLY A 113 35.94 15.43 2.76
C GLY A 113 37.16 16.26 2.35
N ARG A 114 38.36 15.67 2.50
CA ARG A 114 39.64 16.33 2.22
C ARG A 114 39.99 16.45 0.73
N ASP A 115 39.34 15.68 -0.13
CA ASP A 115 39.63 15.57 -1.57
C ASP A 115 38.55 16.23 -2.44
N ASP A 116 38.06 17.39 -2.01
CA ASP A 116 36.93 18.10 -2.65
C ASP A 116 35.70 17.19 -2.83
N THR A 117 35.45 16.32 -1.86
CA THR A 117 34.27 15.45 -1.84
C THR A 117 33.24 15.95 -0.85
N VAL A 118 31.97 15.68 -1.17
CA VAL A 118 30.87 15.79 -0.22
C VAL A 118 30.23 14.42 -0.13
N THR A 119 30.19 13.85 1.08
CA THR A 119 29.57 12.55 1.33
C THR A 119 28.27 12.76 2.08
N ILE A 120 27.22 12.08 1.63
CA ILE A 120 25.94 12.00 2.32
C ILE A 120 25.79 10.60 2.86
N THR A 121 25.45 10.50 4.14
CA THR A 121 25.05 9.26 4.79
C THR A 121 23.66 9.46 5.38
N ALA A 122 22.74 8.53 5.16
CA ALA A 122 21.39 8.61 5.67
C ALA A 122 20.74 7.22 5.77
N THR A 123 19.66 7.12 6.54
CA THR A 123 18.79 5.93 6.53
C THR A 123 17.98 5.91 5.23
N GLU A 124 18.08 4.82 4.48
CA GLU A 124 17.29 4.59 3.26
C GLU A 124 15.91 4.07 3.64
N ARG A 125 14.86 4.72 3.14
CA ARG A 125 13.47 4.36 3.40
C ARG A 125 12.86 3.54 2.29
N ALA A 126 13.22 3.83 1.05
CA ALA A 126 12.69 3.16 -0.12
C ALA A 126 13.55 3.40 -1.36
N THR A 127 13.24 2.63 -2.40
CA THR A 127 13.67 2.89 -3.77
C THR A 127 12.45 3.04 -4.69
N VAL A 128 12.60 3.81 -5.76
CA VAL A 128 11.68 3.83 -6.89
C VAL A 128 12.44 3.35 -8.10
N SER A 129 11.99 2.26 -8.72
CA SER A 129 12.63 1.72 -9.93
C SER A 129 12.39 2.64 -11.13
N ASN A 130 13.12 2.39 -12.22
CA ASN A 130 12.89 3.07 -13.51
C ASN A 130 11.50 2.79 -14.12
N SER A 131 10.82 1.73 -13.68
CA SER A 131 9.44 1.41 -14.07
C SER A 131 8.40 2.04 -13.15
N GLY A 132 8.83 2.85 -12.18
CA GLY A 132 7.96 3.46 -11.19
C GLY A 132 7.53 2.55 -10.04
N GLU A 133 8.15 1.38 -9.84
CA GLU A 133 7.82 0.55 -8.67
C GLU A 133 8.43 1.17 -7.41
N TYR A 134 7.59 1.54 -6.44
CA TYR A 134 8.03 1.92 -5.10
C TYR A 134 8.26 0.67 -4.25
N GLN A 135 9.42 0.59 -3.60
CA GLN A 135 9.83 -0.53 -2.75
C GLN A 135 10.42 0.00 -1.43
N PRO A 136 9.80 -0.29 -0.27
CA PRO A 136 10.37 0.00 1.03
C PRO A 136 11.67 -0.76 1.23
N SER A 137 12.67 -0.08 1.79
CA SER A 137 13.93 -0.69 2.18
C SER A 137 13.77 -1.32 3.57
N PRO A 138 14.41 -2.47 3.87
CA PRO A 138 14.39 -3.06 5.21
C PRO A 138 14.77 -2.05 6.30
N GLU A 139 14.24 -2.24 7.51
CA GLU A 139 14.57 -1.36 8.64
C GLU A 139 16.09 -1.36 8.90
N GLY A 140 16.64 -0.17 9.20
CA GLY A 140 18.08 0.02 9.42
C GLY A 140 18.94 0.04 8.15
N THR A 141 18.35 -0.06 6.95
CA THR A 141 19.10 0.11 5.70
C THR A 141 19.71 1.51 5.66
N THR A 142 21.03 1.59 5.45
CA THR A 142 21.74 2.87 5.29
C THR A 142 22.14 3.08 3.85
N MET A 143 22.29 4.34 3.46
CA MET A 143 22.84 4.72 2.19
C MET A 143 23.94 5.75 2.30
N GLU A 144 24.92 5.59 1.41
CA GLU A 144 26.01 6.53 1.19
C GLU A 144 25.98 7.05 -0.25
N ALA A 145 26.24 8.34 -0.42
CA ALA A 145 26.37 8.99 -1.72
C ALA A 145 27.54 9.97 -1.72
N VAL A 146 28.49 9.77 -2.63
CA VAL A 146 29.70 10.58 -2.74
C VAL A 146 29.64 11.47 -3.97
N PHE A 147 29.71 12.78 -3.74
CA PHE A 147 29.79 13.81 -4.77
C PHE A 147 31.22 14.32 -4.86
N ARG A 148 31.82 14.29 -6.06
CA ARG A 148 33.12 14.94 -6.30
C ARG A 148 32.90 16.33 -6.83
N MET A 149 33.54 17.31 -6.20
CA MET A 149 33.36 18.72 -6.48
C MET A 149 34.52 19.23 -7.32
N GLN A 150 34.21 20.18 -8.20
CA GLN A 150 35.18 20.80 -9.09
C GLN A 150 34.90 22.29 -9.19
N ARG A 151 35.93 23.08 -9.51
CA ARG A 151 35.78 24.52 -9.73
C ARG A 151 35.61 24.82 -11.21
N VAL A 152 34.55 25.56 -11.53
CA VAL A 152 34.28 26.12 -12.86
C VAL A 152 34.15 27.62 -12.70
N ASN A 153 35.02 28.39 -13.38
CA ASN A 153 35.07 29.86 -13.28
C ASN A 153 35.14 30.37 -11.82
N GLY A 154 35.92 29.68 -10.98
CA GLY A 154 36.10 30.01 -9.56
C GLY A 154 34.97 29.57 -8.63
N GLN A 155 33.87 29.01 -9.14
CA GLN A 155 32.73 28.54 -8.37
C GLN A 155 32.69 27.00 -8.27
N TRP A 156 32.19 26.46 -7.16
CA TRP A 156 32.00 25.02 -6.99
C TRP A 156 30.86 24.48 -7.85
N ARG A 157 31.10 23.33 -8.47
CA ARG A 157 30.16 22.53 -9.26
C ARG A 157 30.38 21.04 -9.00
N ILE A 158 29.37 20.23 -9.28
CA ILE A 158 29.43 18.77 -9.14
C ILE A 158 30.08 18.19 -10.39
N GLY A 159 31.27 17.61 -10.22
CA GLY A 159 32.06 16.95 -11.27
C GLY A 159 31.84 15.45 -11.37
N SER A 160 31.26 14.82 -10.35
CA SER A 160 30.85 13.41 -10.37
C SER A 160 29.79 13.20 -9.27
N LEU A 161 28.78 12.39 -9.57
CA LEU A 161 27.68 12.05 -8.69
C LEU A 161 27.24 10.60 -8.91
N PRO A 162 26.53 9.98 -7.93
CA PRO A 162 25.93 8.66 -8.13
C PRO A 162 24.96 8.65 -9.32
N ASN A 163 24.81 7.49 -9.98
CA ASN A 163 23.89 7.31 -11.10
C ASN A 163 22.45 7.02 -10.65
N THR A 164 22.01 7.65 -9.56
CA THR A 164 20.67 7.49 -8.98
C THR A 164 20.18 8.85 -8.50
N LYS A 165 18.90 9.14 -8.73
CA LYS A 165 18.27 10.32 -8.11
C LYS A 165 18.15 10.06 -6.61
N MET A 166 18.39 11.08 -5.80
CA MET A 166 18.19 10.99 -4.35
C MET A 166 17.15 12.02 -3.94
N MET A 167 16.27 11.62 -3.02
CA MET A 167 15.17 12.46 -2.59
C MET A 167 14.86 12.20 -1.11
N SER A 168 14.53 13.25 -0.36
CA SER A 168 14.05 13.04 1.00
C SER A 168 12.67 12.36 0.97
N ALA A 169 12.33 11.61 2.02
CA ALA A 169 11.01 11.00 2.15
C ALA A 169 9.88 12.04 2.15
N TYR A 170 10.16 13.24 2.67
CA TYR A 170 9.23 14.36 2.63
C TYR A 170 8.96 14.83 1.20
N ASP A 171 10.01 15.01 0.40
CA ASP A 171 9.87 15.49 -0.99
C ASP A 171 9.23 14.42 -1.89
N ALA A 172 9.58 13.14 -1.70
CA ALA A 172 9.07 12.02 -2.48
C ALA A 172 7.53 11.94 -2.48
N VAL A 173 6.88 12.28 -1.36
CA VAL A 173 5.42 12.29 -1.24
C VAL A 173 4.76 13.31 -2.18
N SER A 174 5.42 14.44 -2.46
CA SER A 174 4.88 15.48 -3.34
C SER A 174 5.41 15.40 -4.78
N ALA A 175 6.58 14.79 -4.97
CA ALA A 175 7.20 14.62 -6.28
C ALA A 175 6.54 13.54 -7.13
N TYR A 176 5.82 12.60 -6.51
CA TYR A 176 5.25 11.43 -7.17
C TYR A 176 3.75 11.29 -6.93
N SER A 177 3.02 10.88 -7.98
CA SER A 177 1.61 10.52 -7.93
C SER A 177 1.45 9.01 -8.12
N PRO A 178 0.71 8.31 -7.24
CA PRO A 178 0.48 6.87 -7.37
C PRO A 178 -0.61 6.54 -8.39
N PHE A 179 -0.40 5.47 -9.14
CA PHE A 179 -1.34 4.87 -10.09
C PHE A 179 -1.36 3.35 -9.96
N ASP A 180 -2.40 2.72 -10.51
CA ASP A 180 -2.47 1.27 -10.66
C ASP A 180 -2.41 0.92 -12.15
N ALA A 181 -1.34 0.26 -12.59
CA ALA A 181 -1.30 -0.41 -13.88
C ALA A 181 -1.96 -1.78 -13.73
N TYR A 182 -3.07 -2.04 -14.42
CA TYR A 182 -3.77 -3.31 -14.31
C TYR A 182 -3.20 -4.34 -15.28
N PHE A 183 -3.01 -5.57 -14.81
CA PHE A 183 -2.65 -6.74 -15.64
C PHE A 183 -3.57 -7.90 -15.31
N PHE A 184 -3.60 -8.95 -16.13
CA PHE A 184 -4.41 -10.12 -15.80
C PHE A 184 -3.61 -11.11 -14.95
N ALA A 185 -4.25 -11.67 -13.92
CA ALA A 185 -3.75 -12.86 -13.26
C ALA A 185 -3.52 -13.98 -14.28
N LYS A 186 -2.37 -14.66 -14.21
CA LYS A 186 -2.08 -15.83 -15.06
C LYS A 186 -3.20 -16.87 -14.91
N GLU A 187 -3.59 -17.47 -16.03
CA GLU A 187 -4.62 -18.53 -16.10
C GLU A 187 -6.02 -18.12 -15.58
N SER A 188 -6.27 -16.82 -15.46
CA SER A 188 -7.48 -16.27 -14.89
C SER A 188 -8.04 -15.11 -15.74
N ASN A 189 -9.31 -14.77 -15.49
CA ASN A 189 -9.99 -13.60 -16.04
C ASN A 189 -10.19 -12.54 -14.93
N VAL A 190 -9.13 -12.21 -14.20
CA VAL A 190 -9.17 -11.15 -13.18
C VAL A 190 -8.03 -10.19 -13.36
N LEU A 191 -8.35 -8.91 -13.23
CA LEU A 191 -7.40 -7.82 -13.25
C LEU A 191 -6.76 -7.66 -11.87
N VAL A 192 -5.44 -7.47 -11.87
CA VAL A 192 -4.61 -7.27 -10.68
C VAL A 192 -3.96 -5.91 -10.81
N PRO A 193 -4.14 -5.00 -9.84
CA PRO A 193 -3.44 -3.73 -9.83
C PRO A 193 -1.95 -3.97 -9.51
N SER A 194 -1.09 -3.35 -10.32
CA SER A 194 0.33 -3.19 -10.10
C SER A 194 0.60 -1.72 -9.78
N PRO A 195 0.82 -1.35 -8.51
CA PRO A 195 1.12 0.03 -8.16
C PRO A 195 2.37 0.54 -8.86
N ILE A 196 2.28 1.74 -9.40
CA ILE A 196 3.40 2.48 -9.98
C ILE A 196 3.28 3.95 -9.57
N VAL A 197 4.41 4.63 -9.48
CA VAL A 197 4.46 6.07 -9.25
C VAL A 197 4.97 6.80 -10.49
N LEU A 198 4.30 7.90 -10.84
CA LEU A 198 4.72 8.78 -11.93
C LEU A 198 5.06 10.17 -11.36
N PRO A 199 6.01 10.90 -11.97
CA PRO A 199 6.29 12.27 -11.56
C PRO A 199 5.01 13.12 -11.54
N ALA A 200 4.74 13.77 -10.40
CA ALA A 200 3.53 14.57 -10.22
C ALA A 200 3.53 15.84 -11.10
N ALA A 201 4.72 16.26 -11.53
CA ALA A 201 4.97 17.44 -12.34
C ALA A 201 4.53 17.28 -13.80
N ASP A 202 4.58 16.05 -14.31
CA ASP A 202 4.47 15.74 -15.73
C ASP A 202 3.08 15.18 -16.05
N ARG A 203 2.05 15.88 -15.56
CA ARG A 203 0.64 15.41 -15.64
C ARG A 203 0.16 15.18 -17.07
N ASP A 204 0.66 15.99 -18.00
CA ASP A 204 0.34 15.90 -19.43
C ASP A 204 0.92 14.62 -20.07
N ASP A 205 1.98 14.05 -19.48
CA ASP A 205 2.63 12.83 -19.95
C ASP A 205 2.03 11.54 -19.36
N TRP A 206 1.26 11.63 -18.25
CA TRP A 206 0.67 10.46 -17.58
C TRP A 206 -0.09 9.51 -18.51
N PRO A 207 -0.95 9.97 -19.45
CA PRO A 207 -1.63 9.06 -20.37
C PRO A 207 -0.66 8.26 -21.24
N THR A 208 0.41 8.93 -21.70
CA THR A 208 1.44 8.30 -22.52
C THR A 208 2.25 7.29 -21.72
N ASP A 209 2.69 7.66 -20.52
CA ASP A 209 3.55 6.82 -19.68
C ASP A 209 2.80 5.59 -19.15
N LEU A 210 1.53 5.74 -18.75
CA LEU A 210 0.69 4.60 -18.36
C LEU A 210 0.44 3.66 -19.54
N THR A 211 0.15 4.19 -20.73
CA THR A 211 -0.04 3.36 -21.92
C THR A 211 1.23 2.59 -22.28
N ARG A 212 2.40 3.24 -22.21
CA ARG A 212 3.70 2.58 -22.43
C ARG A 212 4.00 1.53 -21.36
N ALA A 213 3.70 1.81 -20.09
CA ALA A 213 3.86 0.83 -19.02
C ALA A 213 3.06 -0.46 -19.29
N LEU A 214 1.81 -0.33 -19.78
CA LEU A 214 0.99 -1.49 -20.13
C LEU A 214 1.51 -2.25 -21.37
N ILE A 215 2.02 -1.55 -22.38
CA ILE A 215 2.63 -2.16 -23.58
C ILE A 215 3.91 -2.91 -23.21
N ASN A 216 4.77 -2.31 -22.38
CA ASN A 216 6.00 -2.93 -21.88
C ASN A 216 5.71 -4.18 -21.03
N GLY A 217 4.49 -4.29 -20.51
CA GLY A 217 4.03 -5.44 -19.73
C GLY A 217 4.38 -5.33 -18.25
N PRO A 218 4.02 -6.37 -17.47
CA PRO A 218 4.19 -6.35 -16.03
C PRO A 218 5.68 -6.38 -15.64
N GLN A 219 6.04 -5.55 -14.67
CA GLN A 219 7.37 -5.47 -14.09
C GLN A 219 7.28 -5.54 -12.56
N GLY A 220 8.44 -5.63 -11.92
CA GLY A 220 8.52 -5.59 -10.47
C GLY A 220 7.97 -6.83 -9.77
N SER A 221 7.63 -6.66 -8.51
CA SER A 221 7.21 -7.75 -7.61
C SER A 221 6.03 -8.57 -8.10
N VAL A 222 5.03 -7.96 -8.73
CA VAL A 222 3.79 -8.64 -9.15
C VAL A 222 3.98 -9.47 -10.43
N ALA A 223 5.02 -9.20 -11.21
CA ALA A 223 5.25 -9.79 -12.53
C ALA A 223 5.16 -11.33 -12.59
N PRO A 224 5.66 -12.10 -11.61
CA PRO A 224 5.53 -13.55 -11.64
C PRO A 224 4.08 -14.04 -11.68
N GLY A 225 3.11 -13.33 -11.10
CA GLY A 225 1.73 -13.80 -11.00
C GLY A 225 0.78 -13.29 -12.09
N VAL A 226 1.25 -12.40 -12.97
CA VAL A 226 0.39 -11.71 -13.95
C VAL A 226 0.92 -11.82 -15.39
N ALA A 227 0.07 -11.48 -16.34
CA ALA A 227 0.38 -11.41 -17.77
C ALA A 227 -0.33 -10.21 -18.40
N SER A 228 0.31 -9.59 -19.39
CA SER A 228 -0.33 -8.54 -20.20
C SER A 228 -1.26 -9.15 -21.24
N ALA A 229 -2.45 -8.55 -21.40
CA ALA A 229 -3.33 -8.79 -22.53
C ALA A 229 -2.95 -7.94 -23.76
N ILE A 230 -2.00 -7.01 -23.61
CA ILE A 230 -1.44 -6.22 -24.71
C ILE A 230 -0.23 -7.00 -25.28
N PRO A 231 -0.21 -7.31 -26.58
CA PRO A 231 0.93 -7.91 -27.25
C PRO A 231 2.18 -7.03 -27.12
N SER A 232 3.35 -7.63 -26.89
CA SER A 232 4.61 -6.88 -26.68
C SER A 232 5.11 -6.14 -27.93
N ASP A 233 4.62 -6.49 -29.11
CA ASP A 233 4.85 -5.82 -30.39
C ASP A 233 3.76 -4.77 -30.72
N THR A 234 2.93 -4.40 -29.76
CA THR A 234 1.97 -3.29 -29.89
C THR A 234 2.71 -1.96 -29.96
N VAL A 235 2.28 -1.09 -30.86
CA VAL A 235 2.88 0.24 -31.06
C VAL A 235 1.86 1.31 -30.69
N LEU A 236 2.30 2.32 -29.95
CA LEU A 236 1.54 3.54 -29.72
C LEU A 236 1.80 4.49 -30.90
N GLU A 237 0.80 4.72 -31.74
CA GLU A 237 0.96 5.46 -33.01
C GLU A 237 1.08 6.96 -32.81
N SER A 238 0.44 7.48 -31.75
CA SER A 238 0.48 8.88 -31.34
C SER A 238 0.38 9.01 -29.82
N SER A 239 0.83 10.14 -29.26
CA SER A 239 0.66 10.42 -27.84
C SER A 239 -0.83 10.55 -27.51
N PRO A 240 -1.35 9.83 -26.49
CA PRO A 240 -2.75 9.94 -26.10
C PRO A 240 -3.14 11.35 -25.69
N THR A 241 -4.35 11.78 -26.04
CA THR A 241 -4.85 13.13 -25.75
C THR A 241 -6.21 13.08 -25.08
N ILE A 242 -6.43 13.94 -24.09
CA ILE A 242 -7.71 14.09 -23.38
C ILE A 242 -8.46 15.30 -23.95
N ASP A 243 -9.71 15.13 -24.36
CA ASP A 243 -10.57 16.23 -24.81
C ASP A 243 -11.32 16.91 -23.64
N ASP A 244 -12.01 18.02 -23.93
CA ASP A 244 -12.76 18.79 -22.93
C ASP A 244 -13.91 18.00 -22.24
N ASN A 245 -14.33 16.86 -22.80
CA ASN A 245 -15.35 15.98 -22.22
C ASN A 245 -14.74 14.85 -21.36
N GLY A 246 -13.41 14.82 -21.23
CA GLY A 246 -12.69 13.76 -20.52
C GLY A 246 -12.54 12.48 -21.33
N ARG A 247 -12.68 12.53 -22.66
CA ARG A 247 -12.40 11.39 -23.55
C ARG A 247 -10.91 11.33 -23.83
N LEU A 248 -10.28 10.25 -23.39
CA LEU A 248 -8.88 9.96 -23.71
C LEU A 248 -8.81 9.13 -24.99
N THR A 249 -8.16 9.65 -26.03
CA THR A 249 -7.95 8.92 -27.30
C THR A 249 -6.61 8.20 -27.28
N VAL A 250 -6.60 6.89 -27.59
CA VAL A 250 -5.40 6.05 -27.66
C VAL A 250 -5.37 5.34 -29.01
N GLN A 251 -4.33 5.60 -29.81
CA GLN A 251 -4.15 5.02 -31.14
C GLN A 251 -3.09 3.91 -31.08
N LEU A 252 -3.51 2.67 -31.37
CA LEU A 252 -2.67 1.48 -31.25
C LEU A 252 -2.53 0.76 -32.59
N GLY A 253 -1.29 0.40 -32.92
CA GLY A 253 -0.93 -0.41 -34.09
C GLY A 253 -0.14 -1.66 -33.70
N GLY A 254 0.52 -2.27 -34.70
CA GLY A 254 1.35 -3.47 -34.48
C GLY A 254 0.52 -4.67 -34.01
N GLY A 255 0.98 -5.32 -32.93
CA GLY A 255 0.33 -6.52 -32.38
C GLY A 255 -1.15 -6.36 -32.02
N ALA A 256 -1.60 -5.13 -31.72
CA ALA A 256 -3.01 -4.85 -31.42
C ALA A 256 -3.96 -5.13 -32.59
N VAL A 257 -3.51 -4.94 -33.85
CA VAL A 257 -4.31 -5.11 -35.06
C VAL A 257 -4.78 -6.57 -35.24
N GLY A 258 -3.97 -7.53 -34.82
CA GLY A 258 -4.29 -8.96 -34.92
C GLY A 258 -5.27 -9.48 -33.87
N LEU A 259 -5.65 -8.68 -32.87
CA LEU A 259 -6.50 -9.13 -31.77
C LEU A 259 -7.98 -9.10 -32.11
N THR A 260 -8.68 -10.20 -31.79
CA THR A 260 -10.12 -10.35 -31.97
C THR A 260 -10.79 -11.01 -30.77
N GLY A 261 -12.12 -10.91 -30.69
CA GLY A 261 -12.95 -11.59 -29.70
C GLY A 261 -12.49 -11.36 -28.26
N ALA A 262 -12.38 -12.45 -27.49
CA ALA A 262 -12.00 -12.40 -26.07
C ALA A 262 -10.61 -11.81 -25.82
N ARG A 263 -9.66 -11.97 -26.76
CA ARG A 263 -8.31 -11.39 -26.60
C ARG A 263 -8.35 -9.86 -26.73
N ARG A 264 -9.07 -9.33 -27.73
CA ARG A 264 -9.30 -7.88 -27.86
C ARG A 264 -10.05 -7.33 -26.64
N ALA A 265 -11.09 -8.03 -26.17
CA ALA A 265 -11.84 -7.61 -24.99
C ALA A 265 -10.97 -7.52 -23.72
N ARG A 266 -10.04 -8.49 -23.51
CA ARG A 266 -9.09 -8.42 -22.40
C ARG A 266 -8.11 -7.26 -22.55
N MET A 267 -7.57 -7.03 -23.75
CA MET A 267 -6.69 -5.88 -24.00
C MET A 267 -7.38 -4.55 -23.65
N ILE A 268 -8.60 -4.36 -24.15
CA ILE A 268 -9.41 -3.16 -23.86
C ILE A 268 -9.69 -3.04 -22.37
N ALA A 269 -10.10 -4.12 -21.70
CA ALA A 269 -10.35 -4.09 -20.26
C ALA A 269 -9.11 -3.67 -19.46
N GLN A 270 -7.93 -4.19 -19.81
CA GLN A 270 -6.66 -3.83 -19.17
C GLN A 270 -6.33 -2.35 -19.34
N LEU A 271 -6.46 -1.86 -20.58
CA LEU A 271 -6.20 -0.47 -20.94
C LEU A 271 -7.17 0.48 -20.21
N THR A 272 -8.47 0.23 -20.32
CA THR A 272 -9.51 1.06 -19.71
C THR A 272 -9.46 1.04 -18.19
N ALA A 273 -9.19 -0.11 -17.55
CA ALA A 273 -9.08 -0.18 -16.08
C ALA A 273 -7.94 0.68 -15.52
N THR A 274 -6.87 0.84 -16.29
CA THR A 274 -5.72 1.67 -15.94
C THR A 274 -5.97 3.14 -16.24
N LEU A 275 -6.38 3.47 -17.48
CA LEU A 275 -6.46 4.85 -17.93
C LEU A 275 -7.63 5.64 -17.34
N LEU A 276 -8.72 4.98 -16.94
CA LEU A 276 -9.80 5.66 -16.18
C LEU A 276 -9.37 6.07 -14.75
N ARG A 277 -8.16 5.73 -14.30
CA ARG A 277 -7.60 6.22 -13.03
C ARG A 277 -6.97 7.61 -13.15
N ILE A 278 -6.75 8.09 -14.38
CA ILE A 278 -6.23 9.44 -14.63
C ILE A 278 -7.32 10.45 -14.30
N GLU A 279 -7.00 11.42 -13.45
CA GLU A 279 -7.92 12.51 -13.12
C GLU A 279 -8.34 13.25 -14.40
N GLY A 280 -9.65 13.45 -14.57
CA GLY A 280 -10.22 14.10 -15.76
C GLY A 280 -10.60 13.15 -16.89
N VAL A 281 -10.22 11.86 -16.83
CA VAL A 281 -10.62 10.85 -17.83
C VAL A 281 -11.91 10.15 -17.39
N SER A 282 -12.92 10.16 -18.27
CA SER A 282 -14.22 9.52 -18.06
C SER A 282 -14.45 8.32 -18.98
N GLU A 283 -13.88 8.37 -20.19
CA GLU A 283 -13.99 7.34 -21.23
C GLU A 283 -12.66 7.23 -21.99
N VAL A 284 -12.38 6.04 -22.53
CA VAL A 284 -11.22 5.79 -23.39
C VAL A 284 -11.70 5.45 -24.79
N ASP A 285 -11.37 6.29 -25.78
CA ASP A 285 -11.54 5.98 -27.21
C ASP A 285 -10.29 5.25 -27.70
N VAL A 286 -10.47 3.98 -28.11
CA VAL A 286 -9.37 3.14 -28.57
C VAL A 286 -9.50 2.95 -30.07
N GLU A 287 -8.53 3.46 -30.81
CA GLU A 287 -8.42 3.35 -32.26
C GLU A 287 -7.36 2.30 -32.62
N ILE A 288 -7.74 1.35 -33.49
CA ILE A 288 -6.87 0.29 -33.98
C ILE A 288 -7.11 0.14 -35.49
N ASP A 289 -6.10 0.41 -36.32
CA ASP A 289 -6.19 0.33 -37.80
C ASP A 289 -7.35 1.17 -38.38
N GLY A 290 -7.60 2.36 -37.80
CA GLY A 290 -8.68 3.27 -38.19
C GLY A 290 -10.08 2.90 -37.68
N ASP A 291 -10.25 1.76 -37.02
CA ASP A 291 -11.47 1.40 -36.30
C ASP A 291 -11.41 1.92 -34.87
N ASN A 292 -12.29 2.85 -34.50
CA ASN A 292 -12.36 3.40 -33.15
C ASN A 292 -13.61 2.95 -32.37
N ALA A 293 -13.46 2.82 -31.06
CA ALA A 293 -14.55 2.48 -30.15
C ALA A 293 -14.30 3.05 -28.75
N VAL A 294 -15.37 3.53 -28.13
CA VAL A 294 -15.36 4.19 -26.83
C VAL A 294 -15.70 3.20 -25.71
N TYR A 295 -14.92 3.23 -24.64
CA TYR A 295 -15.04 2.33 -23.49
C TYR A 295 -15.05 3.10 -22.17
N GLY A 296 -16.02 2.76 -21.31
CA GLY A 296 -16.07 3.18 -19.91
C GLY A 296 -15.81 2.02 -18.95
N SER A 297 -16.20 2.17 -17.68
CA SER A 297 -15.95 1.17 -16.62
C SER A 297 -16.59 -0.21 -16.88
N SER A 298 -17.65 -0.27 -17.69
CA SER A 298 -18.27 -1.53 -18.12
C SER A 298 -17.33 -2.44 -18.91
N ALA A 299 -16.27 -1.90 -19.53
CA ALA A 299 -15.28 -2.66 -20.27
C ALA A 299 -14.46 -3.61 -19.37
N PHE A 300 -14.30 -3.28 -18.08
CA PHE A 300 -13.51 -4.08 -17.15
C PHE A 300 -14.26 -4.62 -15.94
N SER A 301 -15.50 -4.18 -15.69
CA SER A 301 -16.28 -4.62 -14.52
C SER A 301 -16.38 -6.14 -14.41
N ALA A 302 -16.43 -6.86 -15.53
CA ALA A 302 -16.47 -8.32 -15.52
C ALA A 302 -15.22 -8.99 -14.90
N TYR A 303 -14.10 -8.28 -14.83
CA TYR A 303 -12.79 -8.81 -14.41
C TYR A 303 -12.33 -8.29 -13.03
N GLU A 304 -13.17 -7.56 -12.31
CA GLU A 304 -12.80 -7.01 -11.00
C GLU A 304 -12.65 -8.12 -9.93
N PRO A 305 -11.57 -8.11 -9.12
CA PRO A 305 -11.31 -9.11 -8.09
C PRO A 305 -12.45 -9.29 -7.08
N ALA A 306 -13.01 -8.18 -6.61
CA ALA A 306 -13.98 -8.15 -5.51
C ALA A 306 -15.32 -8.81 -5.86
N ARG A 307 -15.59 -9.11 -7.15
CA ARG A 307 -16.86 -9.73 -7.59
C ARG A 307 -17.11 -11.13 -7.04
N VAL A 308 -16.04 -11.84 -6.65
CA VAL A 308 -16.16 -13.18 -6.05
C VAL A 308 -16.70 -13.13 -4.62
N VAL A 309 -16.62 -11.97 -3.96
CA VAL A 309 -17.06 -11.79 -2.57
C VAL A 309 -18.57 -11.54 -2.57
N THR A 310 -19.36 -12.58 -2.26
CA THR A 310 -20.82 -12.46 -2.19
C THR A 310 -21.33 -12.38 -0.75
N ALA A 311 -20.54 -12.83 0.23
CA ALA A 311 -20.84 -12.63 1.64
C ALA A 311 -20.33 -11.25 2.10
N LYS A 312 -21.20 -10.47 2.75
CA LYS A 312 -20.92 -9.10 3.20
C LYS A 312 -21.24 -8.90 4.68
N ARG A 313 -20.75 -9.80 5.53
CA ARG A 313 -20.96 -9.79 6.98
C ARG A 313 -19.63 -9.97 7.68
N GLY A 314 -19.48 -9.32 8.84
CA GLY A 314 -18.36 -9.57 9.75
C GLY A 314 -18.66 -10.79 10.61
N TYR A 315 -17.65 -11.36 11.23
CA TYR A 315 -17.77 -12.49 12.14
C TYR A 315 -16.79 -12.33 13.29
N PHE A 316 -17.12 -12.88 14.46
CA PHE A 316 -16.18 -13.03 15.56
C PHE A 316 -16.64 -14.19 16.45
N ILE A 317 -15.79 -14.61 17.39
CA ILE A 317 -16.14 -15.63 18.39
C ILE A 317 -16.47 -14.89 19.68
N ASN A 318 -17.71 -15.00 20.17
CA ASN A 318 -18.15 -14.33 21.40
C ASN A 318 -17.62 -15.03 22.66
N ASP A 319 -17.87 -14.44 23.83
CA ASP A 319 -17.44 -15.00 25.13
C ASP A 319 -18.04 -16.39 25.45
N ASP A 320 -19.17 -16.74 24.82
CA ASP A 320 -19.80 -18.06 24.92
C ASP A 320 -19.20 -19.09 23.93
N ASN A 321 -18.14 -18.72 23.22
CA ASN A 321 -17.45 -19.49 22.17
C ASN A 321 -18.32 -19.79 20.92
N GLU A 322 -19.34 -18.99 20.68
CA GLU A 322 -20.16 -19.07 19.48
C GLU A 322 -19.55 -18.21 18.38
N LEU A 323 -19.40 -18.78 17.19
CA LEU A 323 -19.13 -17.98 16.00
C LEU A 323 -20.40 -17.22 15.63
N VAL A 324 -20.34 -15.90 15.79
CA VAL A 324 -21.46 -14.99 15.52
C VAL A 324 -21.20 -14.21 14.22
N ALA A 325 -22.27 -13.86 13.52
CA ALA A 325 -22.25 -12.96 12.39
C ALA A 325 -22.69 -11.56 12.81
N VAL A 326 -21.99 -10.56 12.27
CA VAL A 326 -22.23 -9.13 12.48
C VAL A 326 -22.79 -8.54 11.19
N ASP A 327 -23.99 -7.97 11.27
CA ASP A 327 -24.42 -7.02 10.24
C ASP A 327 -23.75 -5.67 10.52
N ALA A 328 -22.71 -5.36 9.74
CA ALA A 328 -21.93 -4.15 9.95
C ALA A 328 -22.72 -2.85 9.74
N SER A 329 -23.87 -2.89 9.06
CA SER A 329 -24.73 -1.73 8.84
C SER A 329 -25.73 -1.51 9.98
N ALA A 330 -26.19 -2.59 10.62
CA ALA A 330 -27.17 -2.55 11.71
C ALA A 330 -26.53 -2.65 13.11
N ALA A 331 -25.26 -3.03 13.20
CA ALA A 331 -24.58 -3.39 14.46
C ALA A 331 -25.26 -4.54 15.21
N ASP A 332 -26.04 -5.37 14.50
CA ASP A 332 -26.70 -6.55 15.03
C ASP A 332 -25.77 -7.76 14.99
N VAL A 333 -25.82 -8.56 16.05
CA VAL A 333 -25.00 -9.77 16.23
C VAL A 333 -25.91 -10.97 16.44
N GLU A 334 -25.68 -12.04 15.67
CA GLU A 334 -26.44 -13.28 15.80
C GLU A 334 -25.53 -14.53 15.70
N PRO A 335 -25.76 -15.58 16.50
CA PRO A 335 -25.05 -16.85 16.33
C PRO A 335 -25.30 -17.49 14.97
N LEU A 336 -24.26 -18.10 14.41
CA LEU A 336 -24.40 -18.85 13.16
C LEU A 336 -25.20 -20.14 13.34
N ALA A 337 -25.95 -20.52 12.31
CA ALA A 337 -26.60 -21.81 12.27
C ALA A 337 -25.58 -22.96 12.23
N GLY A 338 -25.88 -24.05 12.94
CA GLY A 338 -25.04 -25.24 13.00
C GLY A 338 -23.95 -25.16 14.07
N PRO A 339 -23.09 -26.18 14.18
CA PRO A 339 -22.23 -26.38 15.36
C PRO A 339 -21.23 -25.24 15.65
N PHE A 340 -20.81 -24.49 14.62
CA PHE A 340 -19.93 -23.32 14.81
C PHE A 340 -20.57 -22.21 15.66
N GLY A 341 -21.89 -22.04 15.63
CA GLY A 341 -22.58 -21.03 16.44
C GLY A 341 -23.28 -21.58 17.69
N THR A 342 -22.92 -22.79 18.13
CA THR A 342 -23.52 -23.40 19.35
C THR A 342 -22.65 -23.31 20.60
N GLY A 343 -21.37 -22.92 20.46
CA GLY A 343 -20.39 -22.94 21.55
C GLY A 343 -19.99 -24.35 22.01
N ALA A 344 -20.53 -25.42 21.40
CA ALA A 344 -20.24 -26.80 21.79
C ALA A 344 -18.79 -27.23 21.51
N LEU A 345 -18.13 -26.56 20.57
CA LEU A 345 -16.71 -26.68 20.27
C LEU A 345 -16.08 -25.30 20.40
N THR A 346 -14.96 -25.22 21.11
CA THR A 346 -14.21 -23.98 21.26
C THR A 346 -13.20 -23.85 20.12
N PHE A 347 -13.29 -22.75 19.39
CA PHE A 347 -12.43 -22.46 18.25
C PHE A 347 -11.73 -21.11 18.40
N VAL A 348 -10.69 -20.90 17.61
CA VAL A 348 -10.00 -19.62 17.43
C VAL A 348 -9.71 -19.37 15.95
N LYS A 349 -9.42 -18.11 15.58
CA LYS A 349 -8.98 -17.72 14.22
C LYS A 349 -9.90 -18.28 13.10
N PRO A 350 -11.21 -17.93 13.08
CA PRO A 350 -12.11 -18.40 12.04
C PRO A 350 -11.77 -17.75 10.69
N ALA A 351 -12.00 -18.49 9.61
CA ALA A 351 -11.94 -17.99 8.24
C ALA A 351 -13.20 -18.42 7.49
N ILE A 352 -13.87 -17.47 6.85
CA ILE A 352 -15.14 -17.69 6.15
C ILE A 352 -14.88 -17.71 4.65
N SER A 353 -15.47 -18.66 3.92
CA SER A 353 -15.36 -18.68 2.46
C SER A 353 -15.99 -17.43 1.85
N LEU A 354 -15.48 -16.98 0.71
CA LEU A 354 -15.93 -15.73 0.05
C LEU A 354 -17.42 -15.71 -0.31
N ASP A 355 -18.04 -16.89 -0.45
CA ASP A 355 -19.47 -17.08 -0.67
C ASP A 355 -20.31 -17.20 0.62
N GLY A 356 -19.67 -17.23 1.79
CA GLY A 356 -20.28 -17.34 3.12
C GLY A 356 -20.84 -18.72 3.44
N ARG A 357 -20.51 -19.76 2.67
CA ARG A 357 -21.11 -21.10 2.83
C ARG A 357 -20.31 -22.05 3.70
N ARG A 358 -19.04 -21.73 3.98
CA ARG A 358 -18.13 -22.60 4.75
C ARG A 358 -17.33 -21.77 5.73
N ALA A 359 -16.97 -22.41 6.83
CA ALA A 359 -16.03 -21.90 7.80
C ALA A 359 -14.88 -22.90 7.97
N ALA A 360 -13.69 -22.35 8.18
CA ALA A 360 -12.56 -23.03 8.78
C ALA A 360 -12.26 -22.37 10.12
N ALA A 361 -11.78 -23.12 11.10
CA ALA A 361 -11.32 -22.58 12.37
C ALA A 361 -10.29 -23.51 13.00
N LEU A 362 -9.48 -22.98 13.91
CA LEU A 362 -8.50 -23.77 14.65
C LEU A 362 -9.04 -24.17 16.02
N SER A 363 -8.57 -25.28 16.56
CA SER A 363 -8.69 -25.59 17.98
C SER A 363 -7.92 -24.57 18.83
N VAL A 364 -8.24 -24.49 20.13
CA VAL A 364 -7.62 -23.52 21.06
C VAL A 364 -6.09 -23.64 21.14
N ASN A 365 -5.54 -24.85 21.02
CA ASN A 365 -4.09 -25.06 20.97
C ASN A 365 -3.46 -24.71 19.62
N GLY A 366 -4.26 -24.42 18.59
CA GLY A 366 -3.79 -24.04 17.26
C GLY A 366 -3.31 -25.20 16.38
N ASP A 367 -3.47 -26.45 16.81
CA ASP A 367 -2.91 -27.61 16.09
C ASP A 367 -3.92 -28.29 15.14
N ASP A 368 -5.22 -28.17 15.41
CA ASP A 368 -6.26 -28.82 14.61
C ASP A 368 -7.00 -27.82 13.74
N LEU A 369 -6.97 -28.04 12.43
CA LEU A 369 -7.78 -27.30 11.46
C LEU A 369 -9.12 -28.01 11.25
N TRP A 370 -10.22 -27.33 11.56
CA TRP A 370 -11.58 -27.81 11.38
C TRP A 370 -12.26 -27.07 10.24
N VAL A 371 -13.04 -27.79 9.41
CA VAL A 371 -13.82 -27.20 8.31
C VAL A 371 -15.24 -27.73 8.33
N GLY A 372 -16.21 -26.87 8.04
CA GLY A 372 -17.61 -27.27 7.91
C GLY A 372 -18.44 -26.30 7.09
N ALA A 373 -19.63 -26.74 6.69
CA ALA A 373 -20.60 -25.88 6.02
C ALA A 373 -21.34 -25.02 7.06
N LEU A 374 -21.61 -23.76 6.72
CA LEU A 374 -22.40 -22.82 7.52
C LEU A 374 -23.89 -23.02 7.23
N ASN A 375 -24.45 -24.11 7.75
CA ASN A 375 -25.88 -24.39 7.77
C ASN A 375 -26.22 -25.34 8.94
N GLU A 376 -27.51 -25.46 9.26
CA GLU A 376 -27.99 -26.28 10.40
C GLU A 376 -27.52 -27.74 10.39
N LYS A 377 -27.23 -28.29 9.21
CA LYS A 377 -26.85 -29.71 9.04
C LYS A 377 -25.33 -29.90 8.90
N GLY A 378 -24.57 -28.81 8.79
CA GLY A 378 -23.12 -28.85 8.69
C GLY A 378 -22.53 -29.47 9.95
N LYS A 379 -21.59 -30.39 9.81
CA LYS A 379 -20.79 -30.89 10.93
C LYS A 379 -19.34 -30.49 10.66
N PRO A 380 -18.72 -29.69 11.53
CA PRO A 380 -17.29 -29.45 11.47
C PRO A 380 -16.56 -30.79 11.52
N THR A 381 -15.60 -30.99 10.62
CA THR A 381 -14.71 -32.13 10.60
C THR A 381 -13.29 -31.63 10.69
N GLN A 382 -12.46 -32.33 11.46
CA GLN A 382 -11.02 -32.10 11.47
C GLN A 382 -10.48 -32.43 10.08
N LEU A 383 -9.96 -31.41 9.40
CA LEU A 383 -9.37 -31.51 8.08
C LEU A 383 -7.89 -31.87 8.18
N TYR A 384 -7.19 -31.31 9.17
CA TYR A 384 -5.75 -31.49 9.34
C TYR A 384 -5.36 -31.38 10.82
N ASN A 385 -4.36 -32.15 11.21
CA ASN A 385 -3.66 -32.04 12.49
C ASN A 385 -2.21 -31.70 12.16
N GLY A 386 -1.75 -30.54 12.63
CA GLY A 386 -0.39 -30.06 12.45
C GLY A 386 0.15 -29.49 13.75
N LYS A 387 1.10 -28.57 13.65
CA LYS A 387 1.68 -27.86 14.79
C LYS A 387 1.63 -26.35 14.59
N GLU A 388 1.09 -25.63 15.57
CA GLU A 388 1.08 -24.16 15.60
C GLU A 388 0.61 -23.54 14.28
N LEU A 389 -0.60 -23.88 13.85
CA LEU A 389 -1.15 -23.42 12.58
C LEU A 389 -1.41 -21.90 12.60
N SER A 390 -1.08 -21.23 11.51
CA SER A 390 -1.44 -19.82 11.29
C SER A 390 -2.95 -19.65 11.15
N ALA A 391 -3.45 -18.40 11.27
CA ALA A 391 -4.84 -18.13 10.90
C ALA A 391 -5.08 -18.56 9.43
N PRO A 392 -6.13 -19.36 9.14
CA PRO A 392 -6.41 -19.83 7.78
C PRO A 392 -6.97 -18.73 6.88
N SER A 393 -6.92 -18.93 5.56
CA SER A 393 -7.49 -18.01 4.55
C SER A 393 -8.12 -18.78 3.39
N TRP A 394 -9.27 -18.29 2.90
CA TRP A 394 -9.95 -18.83 1.71
C TRP A 394 -9.62 -18.00 0.48
N ASP A 395 -9.09 -18.65 -0.56
CA ASP A 395 -8.89 -17.98 -1.84
C ASP A 395 -10.17 -17.93 -2.69
N ARG A 396 -10.09 -17.13 -3.76
CA ARG A 396 -11.17 -16.94 -4.74
C ARG A 396 -11.64 -18.20 -5.47
N ASN A 397 -10.84 -19.26 -5.46
CA ASN A 397 -11.17 -20.54 -6.09
C ASN A 397 -11.74 -21.54 -5.08
N GLY A 398 -11.92 -21.13 -3.82
CA GLY A 398 -12.42 -21.98 -2.75
C GLY A 398 -11.33 -22.84 -2.10
N ASN A 399 -10.05 -22.62 -2.38
CA ASN A 399 -8.98 -23.32 -1.67
C ASN A 399 -8.75 -22.71 -0.29
N LEU A 400 -8.38 -23.55 0.67
CA LEU A 400 -8.03 -23.14 2.03
C LEU A 400 -6.51 -23.15 2.20
N TRP A 401 -5.96 -22.06 2.71
CA TRP A 401 -4.54 -21.85 2.92
C TRP A 401 -4.24 -21.73 4.41
N VAL A 402 -3.16 -22.37 4.86
CA VAL A 402 -2.67 -22.30 6.23
C VAL A 402 -1.15 -22.52 6.24
N VAL A 403 -0.43 -21.91 7.18
CA VAL A 403 0.97 -22.24 7.45
C VAL A 403 1.05 -23.13 8.68
N GLU A 404 1.79 -24.23 8.57
CA GLU A 404 2.22 -25.05 9.70
C GLU A 404 3.61 -24.60 10.16
N ASN A 405 3.73 -24.12 11.39
CA ASN A 405 5.02 -23.73 11.97
C ASN A 405 5.74 -24.95 12.58
N ALA A 406 6.16 -25.87 11.73
CA ALA A 406 6.86 -27.08 12.16
C ALA A 406 8.27 -26.75 12.69
N GLU A 407 8.86 -27.67 13.46
CA GLU A 407 10.23 -27.53 13.99
C GLU A 407 11.30 -27.42 12.88
N SER A 408 11.02 -27.98 11.70
CA SER A 408 11.86 -27.88 10.52
C SER A 408 11.76 -26.54 9.79
N GLY A 409 10.82 -25.67 10.17
CA GLY A 409 10.47 -24.43 9.50
C GLY A 409 9.02 -24.38 9.03
N PRO A 410 8.52 -23.19 8.64
CA PRO A 410 7.14 -23.01 8.21
C PRO A 410 6.85 -23.70 6.88
N ARG A 411 5.70 -24.38 6.80
CA ARG A 411 5.20 -25.05 5.59
C ARG A 411 3.89 -24.41 5.15
N LEU A 412 3.85 -23.84 3.95
CA LEU A 412 2.62 -23.29 3.38
C LEU A 412 1.79 -24.42 2.76
N LEU A 413 0.62 -24.68 3.33
CA LEU A 413 -0.28 -25.77 2.93
C LEU A 413 -1.51 -25.21 2.23
N ARG A 414 -1.85 -25.79 1.08
CA ARG A 414 -3.07 -25.48 0.32
C ARG A 414 -3.96 -26.72 0.21
N PHE A 415 -5.20 -26.59 0.67
CA PHE A 415 -6.24 -27.61 0.56
C PHE A 415 -7.21 -27.24 -0.56
N THR A 416 -7.26 -28.05 -1.61
CA THR A 416 -8.20 -27.84 -2.72
C THR A 416 -9.63 -27.97 -2.23
N ASP A 417 -10.45 -26.95 -2.51
CA ASP A 417 -11.82 -26.84 -1.97
C ASP A 417 -11.88 -27.03 -0.44
N GLY A 418 -10.82 -26.71 0.30
CA GLY A 418 -10.72 -26.97 1.75
C GLY A 418 -11.06 -28.41 2.14
N ARG A 419 -10.56 -29.38 1.39
CA ARG A 419 -10.78 -30.83 1.54
C ARG A 419 -9.51 -31.61 1.21
N GLY A 420 -9.48 -32.86 1.65
CA GLY A 420 -8.42 -33.82 1.29
C GLY A 420 -7.07 -33.49 1.93
N GLU A 421 -6.03 -34.10 1.39
CA GLU A 421 -4.65 -33.84 1.82
C GLU A 421 -4.15 -32.49 1.28
N PRO A 422 -3.32 -31.76 2.03
CA PRO A 422 -2.76 -30.51 1.56
C PRO A 422 -1.71 -30.75 0.47
N VAL A 423 -1.63 -29.81 -0.45
CA VAL A 423 -0.45 -29.62 -1.31
C VAL A 423 0.43 -28.57 -0.63
N GLU A 424 1.68 -28.94 -0.37
CA GLU A 424 2.69 -27.99 0.09
C GLU A 424 3.12 -27.08 -1.06
N VAL A 425 3.12 -25.77 -0.80
CA VAL A 425 3.47 -24.72 -1.77
C VAL A 425 4.83 -24.17 -1.38
N GLU A 426 5.80 -24.26 -2.29
CA GLU A 426 7.14 -23.71 -2.08
C GLU A 426 7.06 -22.21 -1.82
N ALA A 427 7.67 -21.75 -0.74
CA ALA A 427 7.65 -20.36 -0.32
C ALA A 427 9.02 -19.87 0.14
N GLU A 428 9.89 -19.61 -0.84
CA GLU A 428 11.21 -19.02 -0.65
C GLU A 428 11.10 -17.66 0.06
N GLY A 429 11.83 -17.47 1.14
CA GLY A 429 11.84 -16.25 1.95
C GLY A 429 11.01 -16.33 3.25
N LEU A 430 10.38 -17.47 3.54
CA LEU A 430 9.74 -17.76 4.84
C LEU A 430 10.65 -18.55 5.79
N GLU A 431 11.83 -19.00 5.36
CA GLU A 431 12.70 -19.85 6.16
C GLU A 431 13.10 -19.19 7.48
N GLY A 432 12.99 -19.94 8.58
CA GLY A 432 13.34 -19.47 9.92
C GLY A 432 12.37 -18.43 10.50
N LEU A 433 11.29 -18.11 9.80
CA LEU A 433 10.24 -17.23 10.32
C LEU A 433 9.13 -18.05 10.99
N HIS A 434 8.51 -17.47 12.01
CA HIS A 434 7.23 -17.93 12.53
C HIS A 434 6.11 -17.16 11.79
N VAL A 435 5.07 -17.83 11.33
CA VAL A 435 3.95 -17.20 10.60
C VAL A 435 2.67 -17.28 11.43
N SER A 436 2.17 -16.14 11.89
CA SER A 436 0.97 -16.06 12.74
C SER A 436 -0.33 -15.99 11.92
N SER A 437 -0.28 -15.36 10.74
CA SER A 437 -1.42 -15.16 9.84
C SER A 437 -0.98 -15.21 8.37
N VAL A 438 -1.79 -15.84 7.52
CA VAL A 438 -1.64 -15.86 6.06
C VAL A 438 -2.95 -15.42 5.41
N ARG A 439 -2.87 -14.56 4.39
CA ARG A 439 -4.05 -14.09 3.63
C ARG A 439 -3.80 -14.05 2.14
N VAL A 440 -4.56 -14.83 1.39
CA VAL A 440 -4.56 -14.75 -0.08
C VAL A 440 -5.51 -13.64 -0.52
N SER A 441 -5.06 -12.80 -1.46
CA SER A 441 -5.88 -11.71 -1.99
C SER A 441 -7.05 -12.22 -2.83
N TRP A 442 -8.10 -11.41 -2.98
CA TRP A 442 -9.25 -11.78 -3.79
C TRP A 442 -8.95 -11.85 -5.30
N ASP A 443 -7.85 -11.25 -5.75
CA ASP A 443 -7.36 -11.45 -7.12
C ASP A 443 -6.69 -12.83 -7.32
N GLY A 444 -6.29 -13.47 -6.22
CA GLY A 444 -5.67 -14.79 -6.20
C GLY A 444 -4.20 -14.80 -6.63
N VAL A 445 -3.56 -13.64 -6.77
CA VAL A 445 -2.17 -13.48 -7.18
C VAL A 445 -1.29 -13.04 -6.01
N ARG A 446 -1.81 -12.29 -5.04
CA ARG A 446 -1.01 -11.79 -3.92
C ARG A 446 -1.31 -12.56 -2.65
N ILE A 447 -0.31 -12.64 -1.78
CA ILE A 447 -0.41 -13.27 -0.47
C ILE A 447 0.29 -12.37 0.55
N ALA A 448 -0.32 -12.19 1.72
CA ALA A 448 0.23 -11.43 2.83
C ALA A 448 0.47 -12.34 4.03
N PHE A 449 1.53 -12.05 4.78
CA PHE A 449 1.95 -12.78 5.96
C PHE A 449 2.20 -11.80 7.11
N ALA A 450 1.66 -12.13 8.29
CA ALA A 450 2.19 -11.63 9.54
C ALA A 450 3.25 -12.66 10.02
N VAL A 451 4.49 -12.20 10.18
CA VAL A 451 5.62 -13.07 10.51
C VAL A 451 6.34 -12.58 11.76
N GLY A 452 7.05 -13.46 12.47
CA GLY A 452 7.66 -13.16 13.75
C GLY A 452 6.69 -13.33 14.91
N SER A 453 7.08 -12.84 16.09
CA SER A 453 6.29 -12.97 17.32
C SER A 453 6.58 -11.81 18.28
N GLY A 454 5.56 -11.34 19.00
CA GLY A 454 5.72 -10.23 19.94
C GLY A 454 6.26 -9.00 19.23
N ASP A 455 7.17 -8.25 19.84
CA ASP A 455 7.68 -7.00 19.25
C ASP A 455 8.42 -7.18 17.90
N ALA A 456 8.92 -8.37 17.58
CA ALA A 456 9.58 -8.66 16.31
C ALA A 456 8.59 -9.00 15.16
N GLY A 457 7.29 -8.85 15.37
CA GLY A 457 6.28 -9.11 14.34
C GLY A 457 6.36 -8.12 13.17
N GLU A 458 6.45 -8.62 11.94
CA GLU A 458 6.57 -7.86 10.69
C GLU A 458 5.47 -8.22 9.69
N LEU A 459 5.15 -7.26 8.81
CA LEU A 459 4.27 -7.48 7.66
C LEU A 459 5.07 -7.78 6.39
N ARG A 460 4.79 -8.92 5.76
CA ARG A 460 5.35 -9.28 4.45
C ARG A 460 4.27 -9.53 3.40
N THR A 461 4.59 -9.22 2.15
CA THR A 461 3.78 -9.62 0.99
C THR A 461 4.60 -10.44 0.02
N ALA A 462 3.91 -11.23 -0.79
CA ALA A 462 4.50 -12.04 -1.82
C ALA A 462 3.47 -12.29 -2.95
N VAL A 463 3.91 -13.00 -3.99
CA VAL A 463 3.14 -13.26 -5.19
C VAL A 463 3.10 -14.75 -5.48
N LEU A 464 1.91 -15.25 -5.78
CA LEU A 464 1.67 -16.62 -6.22
C LEU A 464 1.97 -16.70 -7.72
N ASP A 465 3.08 -17.35 -8.05
CA ASP A 465 3.41 -17.73 -9.42
C ASP A 465 2.76 -19.08 -9.73
N ARG A 466 2.00 -19.12 -10.82
CA ARG A 466 1.38 -20.33 -11.35
C ARG A 466 2.12 -20.71 -12.62
N ASP A 467 2.73 -21.88 -12.61
CA ASP A 467 3.31 -22.45 -13.81
C ASP A 467 2.21 -23.07 -14.68
N GLY A 468 2.51 -23.27 -15.97
CA GLY A 468 1.56 -23.82 -16.94
C GLY A 468 1.23 -25.31 -16.73
N ASP A 469 1.89 -25.99 -15.79
CA ASP A 469 1.70 -27.39 -15.46
C ASP A 469 0.82 -27.58 -14.20
N GLY A 470 0.31 -26.47 -13.63
CA GLY A 470 -0.59 -26.45 -12.47
C GLY A 470 0.12 -26.37 -11.12
N GLY A 471 1.45 -26.24 -11.11
CA GLY A 471 2.26 -25.94 -9.93
C GLY A 471 2.07 -24.50 -9.47
N ILE A 472 2.16 -24.30 -8.16
CA ILE A 472 2.10 -22.98 -7.53
C ILE A 472 3.32 -22.82 -6.63
N SER A 473 3.96 -21.67 -6.70
CA SER A 473 5.03 -21.25 -5.77
C SER A 473 4.79 -19.81 -5.32
N VAL A 474 5.32 -19.47 -4.15
CA VAL A 474 5.38 -18.09 -3.66
C VAL A 474 6.72 -17.48 -4.08
N ARG A 475 6.67 -16.30 -4.67
CA ARG A 475 7.82 -15.51 -5.11
C ARG A 475 7.79 -14.12 -4.49
N ASN A 476 8.95 -13.47 -4.43
CA ASN A 476 9.10 -12.07 -4.01
C ASN A 476 8.55 -11.78 -2.60
N VAL A 477 8.81 -12.68 -1.64
CA VAL A 477 8.50 -12.41 -0.22
C VAL A 477 9.32 -11.22 0.24
N ARG A 478 8.65 -10.13 0.64
CA ARG A 478 9.30 -8.86 1.00
C ARG A 478 8.55 -8.12 2.10
N PRO A 479 9.25 -7.35 2.95
CA PRO A 479 8.59 -6.44 3.88
C PRO A 479 7.94 -5.28 3.12
N VAL A 480 6.76 -4.83 3.57
CA VAL A 480 6.05 -3.68 2.98
C VAL A 480 5.76 -2.55 3.96
N ALA A 481 5.92 -2.78 5.27
CA ALA A 481 5.85 -1.74 6.28
C ALA A 481 6.95 -1.94 7.33
N PRO A 482 8.23 -1.71 6.99
CA PRO A 482 9.35 -1.97 7.90
C PRO A 482 9.34 -1.16 9.20
N SER A 483 8.57 -0.07 9.26
CA SER A 483 8.38 0.73 10.48
C SER A 483 7.33 0.17 11.44
N LEU A 484 6.54 -0.82 10.99
CA LEU A 484 5.58 -1.50 11.84
C LEU A 484 6.24 -2.69 12.52
N THR A 485 6.02 -2.77 13.83
CA THR A 485 6.45 -3.85 14.70
C THR A 485 5.22 -4.50 15.33
N ALA A 486 5.41 -5.60 16.04
CA ALA A 486 4.34 -6.28 16.74
C ALA A 486 3.12 -6.62 15.85
N VAL A 487 3.38 -6.96 14.58
CA VAL A 487 2.38 -7.39 13.60
C VAL A 487 1.98 -8.84 13.86
N ASP A 488 0.73 -9.06 14.29
CA ASP A 488 0.21 -10.41 14.58
C ASP A 488 -0.93 -10.83 13.64
N ASP A 489 -1.63 -9.89 13.03
CA ASP A 489 -2.71 -10.18 12.08
C ASP A 489 -2.75 -9.18 10.92
N VAL A 490 -3.17 -9.68 9.77
CA VAL A 490 -3.25 -8.95 8.51
C VAL A 490 -4.50 -9.39 7.75
N TRP A 491 -5.15 -8.45 7.07
CA TRP A 491 -6.30 -8.70 6.20
C TRP A 491 -6.25 -7.83 4.95
N TRP A 492 -6.83 -8.31 3.85
CA TRP A 492 -7.04 -7.49 2.66
C TRP A 492 -8.21 -6.54 2.89
N TYR A 493 -7.94 -5.23 2.85
CA TYR A 493 -8.97 -4.20 2.96
C TYR A 493 -9.60 -3.91 1.59
N ASP A 494 -8.75 -3.78 0.57
CA ASP A 494 -9.18 -3.66 -0.81
C ASP A 494 -8.16 -4.34 -1.75
N GLY A 495 -8.30 -4.12 -3.06
CA GLY A 495 -7.37 -4.64 -4.06
C GLY A 495 -5.96 -4.03 -4.02
N ARG A 496 -5.62 -3.10 -3.13
CA ARG A 496 -4.28 -2.52 -3.02
C ARG A 496 -3.82 -2.26 -1.58
N THR A 497 -4.67 -2.52 -0.59
CA THR A 497 -4.48 -2.09 0.79
C THR A 497 -4.71 -3.25 1.74
N LEU A 498 -3.83 -3.36 2.72
CA LEU A 498 -3.88 -4.31 3.83
C LEU A 498 -4.31 -3.56 5.10
N ALA A 499 -5.18 -4.16 5.89
CA ALA A 499 -5.43 -3.76 7.27
C ALA A 499 -4.59 -4.63 8.20
N VAL A 500 -3.94 -3.98 9.17
CA VAL A 500 -2.93 -4.63 10.02
C VAL A 500 -3.12 -4.18 11.46
N ALA A 501 -3.12 -5.12 12.40
CA ALA A 501 -3.00 -4.83 13.82
C ALA A 501 -1.51 -4.81 14.17
N ALA A 502 -0.98 -3.64 14.47
CA ALA A 502 0.46 -3.42 14.60
C ALA A 502 0.78 -2.29 15.58
N ARG A 503 2.07 -2.12 15.87
CA ARG A 503 2.63 -0.99 16.60
C ARG A 503 3.55 -0.20 15.69
N GLU A 504 3.42 1.12 15.72
CA GLU A 504 4.40 2.04 15.14
C GLU A 504 5.15 2.72 16.30
N GLN A 505 6.48 2.60 16.34
CA GLN A 505 7.31 3.13 17.44
C GLN A 505 6.89 2.60 18.84
N SER A 506 6.90 3.42 19.88
CA SER A 506 6.59 3.03 21.27
C SER A 506 5.10 3.15 21.64
N ASP A 507 4.21 3.25 20.66
CA ASP A 507 2.77 3.39 20.89
C ASP A 507 2.10 2.07 21.31
N LEU A 508 0.83 2.14 21.73
CA LEU A 508 -0.02 0.95 21.84
C LEU A 508 -0.36 0.41 20.45
N ARG A 509 -0.65 -0.89 20.37
CA ARG A 509 -1.13 -1.50 19.13
C ARG A 509 -2.38 -0.81 18.62
N ALA A 510 -2.46 -0.60 17.32
CA ALA A 510 -3.60 0.00 16.65
C ALA A 510 -3.78 -0.60 15.26
N SER A 511 -4.85 -0.23 14.58
CA SER A 511 -5.06 -0.64 13.19
C SER A 511 -4.40 0.34 12.24
N TYR A 512 -3.74 -0.20 11.22
CA TYR A 512 -3.10 0.53 10.15
C TYR A 512 -3.62 0.05 8.80
N LEU A 513 -3.76 0.98 7.85
CA LEU A 513 -3.92 0.68 6.44
C LEU A 513 -2.58 0.88 5.74
N VAL A 514 -2.14 -0.16 5.04
CA VAL A 514 -0.84 -0.23 4.36
C VAL A 514 -1.07 -0.57 2.90
N SER A 515 -0.57 0.23 1.96
CA SER A 515 -0.60 -0.15 0.55
C SER A 515 0.34 -1.34 0.27
N VAL A 516 0.04 -2.18 -0.72
CA VAL A 516 0.84 -3.38 -1.04
C VAL A 516 2.27 -3.09 -1.50
N ASP A 517 2.52 -1.86 -1.92
CA ASP A 517 3.84 -1.33 -2.25
C ASP A 517 4.48 -0.60 -1.05
N GLY A 518 3.79 -0.42 0.07
CA GLY A 518 4.30 0.26 1.26
C GLY A 518 4.44 1.79 1.13
N LEU A 519 4.00 2.37 0.01
CA LEU A 519 4.06 3.83 -0.21
C LEU A 519 3.17 4.60 0.76
N SER A 520 2.00 4.04 1.10
CA SER A 520 1.06 4.62 2.06
C SER A 520 0.95 3.74 3.30
N LEU A 521 1.27 4.34 4.44
CA LEU A 521 1.03 3.81 5.77
C LEU A 521 0.23 4.85 6.54
N ARG A 522 -0.93 4.47 7.10
CA ARG A 522 -1.71 5.36 7.96
C ARG A 522 -2.49 4.62 9.02
N LYS A 523 -2.65 5.25 10.18
CA LYS A 523 -3.53 4.76 11.25
C LYS A 523 -4.99 4.77 10.78
N ALA A 524 -5.72 3.71 11.08
CA ALA A 524 -7.05 3.44 10.52
C ALA A 524 -8.19 3.50 11.55
N SER A 525 -7.89 3.43 12.85
CA SER A 525 -8.91 3.55 13.89
C SER A 525 -8.42 4.34 15.11
N SER A 526 -9.39 4.78 15.93
CA SER A 526 -9.15 5.35 17.24
C SER A 526 -9.06 4.30 18.35
N VAL A 527 -9.44 3.05 18.08
CA VAL A 527 -9.32 1.93 19.02
C VAL A 527 -7.84 1.62 19.24
N ARG A 528 -7.46 1.50 20.50
CA ARG A 528 -6.07 1.26 20.94
C ARG A 528 -5.98 -0.08 21.61
N ASP A 529 -4.74 -0.55 21.71
CA ASP A 529 -4.39 -1.83 22.30
C ASP A 529 -5.12 -2.99 21.60
N LEU A 530 -4.99 -3.02 20.27
CA LEU A 530 -5.62 -4.04 19.45
C LEU A 530 -4.88 -5.37 19.53
N ASP A 531 -5.65 -6.43 19.72
CA ASP A 531 -5.19 -7.82 19.57
C ASP A 531 -5.39 -8.32 18.13
N ALA A 532 -6.47 -7.88 17.46
CA ALA A 532 -6.80 -8.33 16.12
C ALA A 532 -7.59 -7.30 15.30
N VAL A 533 -7.49 -7.43 13.98
CA VAL A 533 -8.24 -6.65 12.99
C VAL A 533 -8.77 -7.61 11.92
N ALA A 534 -9.92 -7.32 11.34
CA ALA A 534 -10.40 -7.93 10.12
C ALA A 534 -10.88 -6.86 9.14
N ALA A 535 -10.69 -7.13 7.86
CA ALA A 535 -11.10 -6.26 6.78
C ALA A 535 -11.75 -7.03 5.63
N GLY A 536 -12.66 -6.37 4.92
CA GLY A 536 -13.37 -6.91 3.77
C GLY A 536 -13.73 -5.82 2.77
N THR A 537 -13.90 -6.19 1.50
CA THR A 537 -14.13 -5.22 0.42
C THR A 537 -15.41 -4.40 0.64
N GLY A 538 -15.26 -3.08 0.73
CA GLY A 538 -16.38 -2.16 0.94
C GLY A 538 -17.08 -2.31 2.28
N LEU A 539 -16.40 -2.88 3.29
CA LEU A 539 -16.90 -3.06 4.65
C LEU A 539 -16.02 -2.26 5.62
N PRO A 540 -16.57 -1.82 6.76
CA PRO A 540 -15.75 -1.23 7.82
C PRO A 540 -14.81 -2.27 8.44
N LEU A 541 -13.79 -1.82 9.16
CA LEU A 541 -12.93 -2.74 9.92
C LEU A 541 -13.71 -3.34 11.08
N LEU A 542 -13.44 -4.60 11.39
CA LEU A 542 -13.86 -5.22 12.64
C LEU A 542 -12.61 -5.41 13.49
N VAL A 543 -12.59 -4.85 14.69
CA VAL A 543 -11.41 -4.87 15.57
C VAL A 543 -11.76 -5.45 16.92
N THR A 544 -10.80 -6.13 17.54
CA THR A 544 -10.86 -6.58 18.92
C THR A 544 -9.71 -5.95 19.71
N ASP A 545 -10.04 -5.26 20.79
CA ASP A 545 -9.05 -4.74 21.75
C ASP A 545 -8.66 -5.79 22.81
N HIS A 546 -7.60 -5.51 23.56
CA HIS A 546 -7.04 -6.41 24.57
C HIS A 546 -8.01 -6.79 25.70
N ASP A 547 -9.03 -5.96 25.94
CA ASP A 547 -10.09 -6.25 26.92
C ASP A 547 -11.18 -7.17 26.32
N GLY A 548 -11.00 -7.65 25.08
CA GLY A 548 -11.95 -8.49 24.36
C GLY A 548 -13.14 -7.73 23.79
N ARG A 549 -13.12 -6.39 23.73
CA ARG A 549 -14.23 -5.63 23.17
C ARG A 549 -14.14 -5.63 21.65
N VAL A 550 -15.22 -6.03 21.00
CA VAL A 550 -15.33 -6.08 19.54
C VAL A 550 -16.06 -4.83 19.05
N ALA A 551 -15.45 -4.13 18.09
CA ALA A 551 -16.01 -2.91 17.53
C ALA A 551 -15.93 -2.88 16.00
N ILE A 552 -16.96 -2.34 15.38
CA ILE A 552 -16.92 -1.87 14.00
C ILE A 552 -16.21 -0.52 14.00
N SER A 553 -15.14 -0.38 13.23
CA SER A 553 -14.39 0.86 13.08
C SER A 553 -14.47 1.33 11.64
N GLN A 554 -14.90 2.58 11.44
CA GLN A 554 -14.85 3.24 10.13
C GLN A 554 -13.45 3.80 9.91
N PRO A 555 -12.69 3.33 8.90
CA PRO A 555 -11.47 4.00 8.49
C PRO A 555 -11.76 5.48 8.20
N ASP A 556 -10.80 6.36 8.50
CA ASP A 556 -10.81 7.80 8.20
C ASP A 556 -11.78 8.68 9.00
N GLU A 557 -12.90 8.13 9.47
CA GLU A 557 -13.80 8.84 10.38
C GLU A 557 -13.31 8.80 11.84
N PHE A 558 -12.38 7.88 12.15
CA PHE A 558 -11.92 7.59 13.51
C PHE A 558 -13.07 7.31 14.50
N SER A 559 -14.21 6.85 13.96
CA SER A 559 -15.41 6.46 14.69
C SER A 559 -15.46 4.94 14.87
N SER A 560 -15.97 4.50 16.02
CA SER A 560 -16.12 3.07 16.32
C SER A 560 -17.39 2.80 17.12
N THR A 561 -18.06 1.70 16.80
CA THR A 561 -19.27 1.23 17.50
C THR A 561 -18.99 -0.16 18.05
N THR A 562 -19.11 -0.32 19.37
CA THR A 562 -19.00 -1.64 20.01
C THR A 562 -20.21 -2.49 19.62
N VAL A 563 -19.94 -3.72 19.18
CA VAL A 563 -20.96 -4.71 18.79
C VAL A 563 -21.05 -5.87 19.77
N GLY A 564 -20.02 -6.09 20.60
CA GLY A 564 -20.02 -7.14 21.60
C GLY A 564 -18.66 -7.32 22.27
N SER A 565 -18.50 -8.46 22.92
CA SER A 565 -17.24 -8.94 23.50
C SER A 565 -16.91 -10.33 22.96
N GLY A 566 -15.63 -10.59 22.75
CA GLY A 566 -15.11 -11.79 22.11
C GLY A 566 -13.76 -11.55 21.43
N HIS A 567 -13.39 -12.47 20.54
CA HIS A 567 -12.09 -12.45 19.88
C HIS A 567 -12.14 -12.94 18.42
N SER A 568 -10.98 -12.88 17.76
CA SER A 568 -10.75 -13.37 16.40
C SER A 568 -11.79 -12.86 15.38
N PRO A 569 -11.84 -11.53 15.17
CA PRO A 569 -12.69 -10.96 14.14
C PRO A 569 -12.28 -11.47 12.77
N ALA A 570 -13.26 -11.62 11.87
CA ALA A 570 -13.05 -12.13 10.53
C ALA A 570 -14.05 -11.54 9.54
N TYR A 571 -13.63 -11.46 8.28
CA TYR A 571 -14.49 -11.28 7.13
C TYR A 571 -14.32 -12.47 6.16
N PRO A 572 -15.16 -12.59 5.13
CA PRO A 572 -14.95 -13.59 4.08
C PRO A 572 -13.60 -13.41 3.36
N GLY A 573 -12.81 -14.49 3.29
CA GLY A 573 -11.45 -14.53 2.73
C GLY A 573 -10.40 -15.09 3.68
#